data_AF-A0A2T8KMS7-F1
#
_entry.id   AF-A0A2T8KMS7-F1
#
_cell.length_a   1.000
_cell.length_b   1.000
_cell.length_c   1.000
_cell.angle_alpha   90.00
_cell.angle_beta   90.00
_cell.angle_gamma   90.00
#
_symmetry.space_group_name_H-M   'P 1'
#
loop_
_entity.id
_entity.type
_entity.pdbx_description
1 polymer ?
#
loop_
_entity_poly.entity_id
_entity_poly.type
_entity_poly.pdbx_seq_one_letter_code
_entity_poly.pdbx_strand_id
1 'polypeptide(L)'
;MSVDPNMLSEGGHQHAIAYVQGDKYFGAKATINVWEPKIQQANEFSLSQLWILGGSFGEDLNSIEAGWQVSPDLYGDNNTRLFTYWTSDAYQATGCYNILCSGFIQINNEIAMGASIFPISNYGGSQSDISILIWKDPKEGNWWMQFGKEYVLGYWPSFLFSYLADSASMIEWGGEVVNSEPDGTHTSTQMGSGHFPEEGFGKASYFKNIQVVDSSNQLSAPKGLGTFTEQSNCYDVQDGNNGAWGTYFYYGGPGKNANCP
;
A
#
# COMPACT_ATOMS: atom_id res chain seq x y z
N MET A 1 9.94 10.41 -18.20
CA MET A 1 11.16 10.03 -17.45
C MET A 1 10.77 8.79 -16.66
N SER A 2 11.44 7.66 -16.89
CA SER A 2 11.22 6.44 -16.11
C SER A 2 11.81 6.65 -14.73
N VAL A 3 10.99 6.54 -13.70
CA VAL A 3 11.45 6.61 -12.31
C VAL A 3 12.23 5.34 -12.01
N ASP A 4 13.38 5.46 -11.33
CA ASP A 4 14.17 4.34 -10.86
C ASP A 4 13.61 3.85 -9.51
N PRO A 5 13.03 2.63 -9.44
CA PRO A 5 12.51 2.06 -8.20
C PRO A 5 13.56 1.96 -7.09
N ASN A 6 14.86 1.99 -7.41
CA ASN A 6 15.92 1.96 -6.41
C ASN A 6 15.93 3.20 -5.47
N MET A 7 15.23 4.28 -5.82
CA MET A 7 15.08 5.43 -4.92
C MET A 7 14.09 5.19 -3.76
N LEU A 8 13.42 4.04 -3.73
CA LEU A 8 12.56 3.58 -2.62
C LEU A 8 13.36 3.06 -1.40
N SER A 9 14.65 2.77 -1.56
CA SER A 9 15.50 2.12 -0.54
C SER A 9 16.10 3.09 0.50
N GLU A 10 15.64 4.34 0.59
CA GLU A 10 16.14 5.27 1.62
C GLU A 10 15.57 4.93 3.00
N GLY A 11 16.41 4.88 4.04
CA GLY A 11 15.97 4.79 5.44
C GLY A 11 15.70 3.39 6.00
N GLY A 12 16.05 2.31 5.29
CA GLY A 12 15.84 0.94 5.75
C GLY A 12 14.47 0.36 5.37
N HIS A 13 13.74 1.01 4.48
CA HIS A 13 12.48 0.51 3.94
C HIS A 13 12.73 -0.61 2.92
N GLN A 14 11.89 -1.64 2.93
CA GLN A 14 11.91 -2.72 1.95
C GLN A 14 10.51 -3.02 1.44
N HIS A 15 10.43 -3.36 0.17
CA HIS A 15 9.21 -3.42 -0.61
C HIS A 15 9.07 -4.77 -1.31
N ALA A 16 7.82 -5.20 -1.48
CA ALA A 16 7.45 -6.22 -2.45
C ALA A 16 6.17 -5.73 -3.14
N ILE A 17 6.34 -5.10 -4.28
CA ILE A 17 5.29 -4.31 -4.93
C ILE A 17 5.07 -4.69 -6.39
N ALA A 18 3.87 -4.44 -6.86
CA ALA A 18 3.54 -4.33 -8.27
C ALA A 18 3.22 -2.87 -8.60
N TYR A 19 3.57 -2.41 -9.80
CA TYR A 19 3.40 -1.02 -10.19
C TYR A 19 3.03 -0.84 -11.66
N VAL A 20 2.42 0.29 -11.97
CA VAL A 20 2.29 0.82 -13.33
C VAL A 20 2.72 2.28 -13.37
N GLN A 21 3.33 2.69 -14.48
CA GLN A 21 3.85 4.04 -14.66
C GLN A 21 3.79 4.47 -16.11
N GLY A 22 3.93 5.78 -16.36
CA GLY A 22 4.09 6.33 -17.71
C GLY A 22 2.80 6.75 -18.40
N ASP A 23 1.65 6.59 -17.74
CA ASP A 23 0.34 7.10 -18.17
C ASP A 23 -0.21 8.10 -17.13
N LYS A 24 -1.36 8.70 -17.44
CA LYS A 24 -2.13 9.50 -16.47
C LYS A 24 -3.18 8.65 -15.78
N TYR A 25 -3.11 8.57 -14.46
CA TYR A 25 -4.03 7.81 -13.63
C TYR A 25 -4.86 8.76 -12.76
N PHE A 26 -6.14 8.44 -12.62
CA PHE A 26 -7.10 9.22 -11.85
C PHE A 26 -7.59 8.44 -10.63
N GLY A 27 -6.85 7.40 -10.22
CA GLY A 27 -7.21 6.52 -9.13
C GLY A 27 -6.77 5.09 -9.32
N ALA A 28 -6.99 4.30 -8.28
CA ALA A 28 -6.72 2.87 -8.26
C ALA A 28 -7.69 2.15 -7.33
N LYS A 29 -7.94 0.89 -7.63
CA LYS A 29 -8.73 -0.01 -6.80
C LYS A 29 -8.00 -1.33 -6.62
N ALA A 30 -8.09 -1.87 -5.42
CA ALA A 30 -7.65 -3.23 -5.15
C ALA A 30 -8.55 -3.93 -4.14
N THR A 31 -8.53 -5.26 -4.18
CA THR A 31 -8.92 -6.12 -3.06
C THR A 31 -7.65 -6.61 -2.39
N ILE A 32 -7.48 -6.29 -1.11
CA ILE A 32 -6.27 -6.48 -0.33
C ILE A 32 -6.54 -7.54 0.72
N ASN A 33 -5.73 -8.59 0.75
CA ASN A 33 -5.81 -9.62 1.77
C ASN A 33 -5.24 -9.12 3.10
N VAL A 34 -5.91 -9.41 4.21
CA VAL A 34 -5.58 -8.84 5.54
C VAL A 34 -4.90 -9.88 6.42
N TRP A 35 -3.75 -9.52 7.00
CA TRP A 35 -2.96 -10.33 7.92
C TRP A 35 -2.48 -9.48 9.09
N GLU A 36 -2.07 -10.16 10.17
CA GLU A 36 -1.40 -9.55 11.32
C GLU A 36 0.07 -10.03 11.36
N PRO A 37 0.97 -9.42 10.57
CA PRO A 37 2.38 -9.76 10.57
C PRO A 37 3.02 -9.50 11.93
N LYS A 38 4.00 -10.34 12.29
CA LYS A 38 4.84 -10.10 13.47
C LYS A 38 5.85 -8.99 13.19
N ILE A 39 5.92 -8.02 14.10
CA ILE A 39 6.92 -6.94 14.08
C ILE A 39 8.02 -7.27 15.08
N GLN A 40 9.29 -7.15 14.68
CA GLN A 40 10.43 -7.45 15.55
C GLN A 40 10.70 -6.34 16.57
N GLN A 41 10.77 -5.09 16.12
CA GLN A 41 11.05 -3.93 16.97
C GLN A 41 9.87 -2.95 16.97
N ALA A 42 9.60 -2.30 18.10
CA ALA A 42 8.44 -1.42 18.22
C ALA A 42 8.44 -0.25 17.23
N ASN A 43 9.62 0.24 16.83
CA ASN A 43 9.82 1.31 15.85
C ASN A 43 9.83 0.82 14.39
N GLU A 44 9.60 -0.47 14.14
CA GLU A 44 9.34 -0.99 12.81
C GLU A 44 7.84 -1.07 12.52
N PHE A 45 7.49 -1.24 11.25
CA PHE A 45 6.12 -1.53 10.84
C PHE A 45 6.09 -2.52 9.68
N SER A 46 4.91 -3.07 9.43
CA SER A 46 4.58 -3.75 8.19
C SER A 46 3.23 -3.25 7.69
N LEU A 47 3.16 -2.95 6.40
CA LEU A 47 1.96 -2.45 5.77
C LEU A 47 1.66 -3.15 4.46
N SER A 48 0.42 -3.01 4.03
CA SER A 48 -0.09 -3.47 2.75
C SER A 48 -1.03 -2.44 2.19
N GLN A 49 -0.64 -1.78 1.10
CA GLN A 49 -1.34 -0.60 0.63
C GLN A 49 -1.35 -0.44 -0.89
N LEU A 50 -2.10 0.58 -1.31
CA LEU A 50 -2.01 1.17 -2.63
C LEU A 50 -1.43 2.58 -2.51
N TRP A 51 -0.57 2.95 -3.46
CA TRP A 51 0.01 4.29 -3.57
C TRP A 51 -0.48 4.97 -4.84
N ILE A 52 -0.89 6.23 -4.71
CA ILE A 52 -1.21 7.14 -5.80
C ILE A 52 -0.11 8.19 -5.86
N LEU A 53 0.73 8.13 -6.88
CA LEU A 53 1.98 8.89 -6.91
C LEU A 53 2.04 9.87 -8.09
N GLY A 54 2.56 11.06 -7.82
CA GLY A 54 2.83 12.09 -8.82
C GLY A 54 4.08 12.89 -8.46
N GLY A 55 4.86 13.32 -9.46
CA GLY A 55 6.13 14.02 -9.24
C GLY A 55 7.34 13.08 -9.27
N SER A 56 8.42 13.47 -8.59
CA SER A 56 9.71 12.76 -8.58
C SER A 56 10.13 12.39 -7.18
N PHE A 57 10.57 11.15 -6.98
CA PHE A 57 11.18 10.68 -5.74
C PHE A 57 12.42 11.51 -5.38
N GLY A 58 12.63 11.75 -4.08
CA GLY A 58 13.75 12.53 -3.54
C GLY A 58 13.70 14.05 -3.79
N GLU A 59 12.73 14.54 -4.56
CA GLU A 59 12.58 15.98 -4.85
C GLU A 59 11.23 16.51 -4.38
N ASP A 60 10.15 16.16 -5.08
CA ASP A 60 8.84 16.80 -4.93
C ASP A 60 7.71 15.80 -5.20
N LEU A 61 7.81 14.62 -4.58
CA LEU A 61 6.84 13.54 -4.70
C LEU A 61 5.57 13.88 -3.92
N ASN A 62 4.43 13.72 -4.56
CA ASN A 62 3.12 13.70 -3.94
C ASN A 62 2.66 12.25 -3.83
N SER A 63 2.21 11.86 -2.64
CA SER A 63 1.73 10.51 -2.36
C SER A 63 0.40 10.57 -1.62
N ILE A 64 -0.53 9.71 -2.03
CA ILE A 64 -1.71 9.33 -1.26
C ILE A 64 -1.68 7.81 -1.12
N GLU A 65 -1.80 7.34 0.11
CA GLU A 65 -1.59 5.94 0.45
C GLU A 65 -2.72 5.43 1.32
N ALA A 66 -3.21 4.22 1.03
CA ALA A 66 -4.27 3.62 1.83
C ALA A 66 -4.21 2.10 1.83
N GLY A 67 -4.45 1.52 2.99
CA GLY A 67 -4.26 0.09 3.20
C GLY A 67 -4.53 -0.34 4.62
N TRP A 68 -3.89 -1.42 5.02
CA TRP A 68 -3.78 -1.82 6.41
C TRP A 68 -2.32 -1.84 6.84
N GLN A 69 -2.06 -1.59 8.11
CA GLN A 69 -0.71 -1.71 8.68
C GLN A 69 -0.75 -2.24 10.11
N VAL A 70 0.38 -2.81 10.53
CA VAL A 70 0.74 -3.07 11.92
C VAL A 70 1.92 -2.16 12.27
N SER A 71 1.68 -1.19 13.15
CA SER A 71 2.69 -0.19 13.56
C SER A 71 2.58 0.04 15.06
N PRO A 72 3.41 -0.66 15.86
CA PRO A 72 3.35 -0.58 17.32
C PRO A 72 3.69 0.80 17.86
N ASP A 73 4.65 1.50 17.27
CA ASP A 73 5.00 2.87 17.67
C ASP A 73 3.82 3.85 17.49
N LEU A 74 3.05 3.70 16.40
CA LEU A 74 1.92 4.59 16.11
C LEU A 74 0.68 4.28 16.95
N TYR A 75 0.39 3.00 17.18
CA TYR A 75 -0.90 2.56 17.75
C TYR A 75 -0.81 2.02 19.18
N GLY A 76 0.39 1.73 19.68
CA GLY A 76 0.62 1.14 21.01
C GLY A 76 0.23 -0.34 21.11
N ASP A 77 -0.10 -1.00 20.01
CA ASP A 77 -0.43 -2.42 19.92
C ASP A 77 0.02 -3.03 18.58
N ASN A 78 -0.13 -4.35 18.45
CA ASN A 78 0.21 -5.08 17.23
C ASN A 78 -1.02 -5.38 16.36
N ASN A 79 -2.16 -4.71 16.60
CA ASN A 79 -3.36 -5.01 15.85
C ASN A 79 -3.24 -4.47 14.42
N THR A 80 -3.74 -5.24 13.46
CA THR A 80 -3.86 -4.76 12.07
C THR A 80 -4.90 -3.66 11.98
N ARG A 81 -4.51 -2.48 11.49
CA ARG A 81 -5.37 -1.28 11.47
C ARG A 81 -5.50 -0.71 10.07
N LEU A 82 -6.72 -0.29 9.72
CA LEU A 82 -6.98 0.50 8.51
C LEU A 82 -6.25 1.82 8.65
N PHE A 83 -5.50 2.23 7.63
CA PHE A 83 -4.79 3.50 7.67
C PHE A 83 -4.82 4.22 6.34
N THR A 84 -4.46 5.49 6.43
CA THR A 84 -4.05 6.27 5.28
C THR A 84 -2.88 7.17 5.64
N TYR A 85 -2.07 7.49 4.64
CA TYR A 85 -1.04 8.51 4.71
C TYR A 85 -1.10 9.39 3.46
N TRP A 86 -0.63 10.63 3.57
CA TRP A 86 -0.38 11.47 2.41
C TRP A 86 0.83 12.36 2.66
N THR A 87 1.55 12.73 1.61
CA THR A 87 2.58 13.78 1.61
C THR A 87 2.55 14.54 0.29
N SER A 88 3.01 15.78 0.29
CA SER A 88 3.14 16.63 -0.90
C SER A 88 4.57 17.06 -1.21
N ASP A 89 5.56 16.60 -0.44
CA ASP A 89 6.95 17.07 -0.54
C ASP A 89 7.98 15.95 -0.31
N ALA A 90 7.73 14.76 -0.87
CA ALA A 90 8.61 13.61 -0.74
C ALA A 90 8.98 13.27 0.70
N TYR A 91 7.99 13.28 1.61
CA TYR A 91 8.15 12.93 3.02
C TYR A 91 9.14 13.83 3.79
N GLN A 92 9.44 15.03 3.28
CA GLN A 92 10.42 15.92 3.91
C GLN A 92 9.85 16.68 5.12
N ALA A 93 8.73 17.38 4.94
CA ALA A 93 8.11 18.18 5.99
C ALA A 93 6.59 18.07 6.03
N THR A 94 5.95 17.77 4.90
CA THR A 94 4.50 17.51 4.82
C THR A 94 4.22 16.03 4.93
N GLY A 95 3.08 15.70 5.52
CA GLY A 95 2.81 14.32 5.88
C GLY A 95 1.70 14.22 6.89
N CYS A 96 0.77 13.29 6.72
CA CYS A 96 -0.15 12.99 7.80
C CYS A 96 -0.67 11.56 7.78
N TYR A 97 -0.51 10.87 8.90
CA TYR A 97 -1.23 9.63 9.18
C TYR A 97 -2.67 9.90 9.59
N ASN A 98 -3.60 9.17 8.99
CA ASN A 98 -5.01 9.14 9.36
C ASN A 98 -5.59 10.57 9.48
N ILE A 99 -6.16 10.88 10.64
CA ILE A 99 -6.70 12.19 11.02
C ILE A 99 -5.91 12.80 12.18
N LEU A 100 -4.63 12.42 12.34
CA LEU A 100 -3.76 12.93 13.42
C LEU A 100 -3.35 14.40 13.22
N CYS A 101 -3.53 14.89 12.00
CA CYS A 101 -3.24 16.23 11.53
C CYS A 101 -4.18 16.57 10.36
N SER A 102 -4.18 17.83 9.95
CA SER A 102 -4.99 18.28 8.81
C SER A 102 -4.54 17.62 7.50
N GLY A 103 -5.49 17.26 6.65
CA GLY A 103 -5.22 16.82 5.28
C GLY A 103 -6.33 15.90 4.76
N PHE A 104 -6.50 14.72 5.37
CA PHE A 104 -7.64 13.86 5.07
C PHE A 104 -8.89 14.36 5.81
N ILE A 105 -9.98 14.55 5.08
CA ILE A 105 -11.29 14.94 5.63
C ILE A 105 -12.17 13.70 5.63
N GLN A 106 -12.28 13.05 6.79
CA GLN A 106 -13.21 11.95 6.99
C GLN A 106 -14.64 12.48 7.08
N ILE A 107 -15.54 11.94 6.27
CA ILE A 107 -16.98 12.29 6.27
C ILE A 107 -17.87 11.14 6.77
N ASN A 108 -17.37 9.91 6.68
CA ASN A 108 -18.08 8.73 7.16
C ASN A 108 -17.90 8.59 8.68
N ASN A 109 -18.95 8.19 9.39
CA ASN A 109 -18.94 7.98 10.84
C ASN A 109 -19.15 6.51 11.25
N GLU A 110 -19.12 5.57 10.29
CA GLU A 110 -19.28 4.13 10.53
C GLU A 110 -17.93 3.42 10.60
N ILE A 111 -16.94 3.85 9.80
CA ILE A 111 -15.59 3.30 9.75
C ILE A 111 -14.60 4.40 10.15
N ALA A 112 -13.85 4.17 11.22
CA ALA A 112 -12.83 5.10 11.68
C ALA A 112 -11.46 4.78 11.08
N MET A 113 -10.73 5.81 10.64
CA MET A 113 -9.31 5.66 10.33
C MET A 113 -8.52 5.26 11.58
N GLY A 114 -7.60 4.32 11.45
CA GLY A 114 -6.87 3.70 12.56
C GLY A 114 -7.64 2.61 13.29
N ALA A 115 -8.88 2.28 12.90
CA ALA A 115 -9.63 1.17 13.52
C ALA A 115 -8.99 -0.19 13.22
N SER A 116 -9.04 -1.09 14.20
CA SER A 116 -8.62 -2.49 14.02
C SER A 116 -9.51 -3.20 13.00
N ILE A 117 -8.90 -3.98 12.11
CA ILE A 117 -9.61 -4.76 11.10
C ILE A 117 -9.84 -6.18 11.63
N PHE A 118 -11.09 -6.64 11.55
CA PHE A 118 -11.45 -8.01 11.87
C PHE A 118 -12.61 -8.46 10.97
N PRO A 119 -12.64 -9.73 10.51
CA PRO A 119 -11.63 -10.79 10.72
C PRO A 119 -10.35 -10.60 9.90
N ILE A 120 -9.28 -11.28 10.32
CA ILE A 120 -8.00 -11.39 9.58
C ILE A 120 -7.86 -12.78 8.93
N SER A 121 -6.87 -12.96 8.06
CA SER A 121 -6.57 -14.24 7.41
C SER A 121 -5.76 -15.18 8.31
N ASN A 122 -5.86 -16.49 8.05
CA ASN A 122 -5.12 -17.53 8.74
C ASN A 122 -4.38 -18.42 7.74
N TYR A 123 -3.16 -18.85 8.09
CA TYR A 123 -2.36 -19.74 7.24
C TYR A 123 -3.07 -21.08 7.05
N GLY A 124 -3.32 -21.46 5.80
CA GLY A 124 -4.07 -22.66 5.41
C GLY A 124 -5.56 -22.63 5.80
N GLY A 125 -6.08 -21.49 6.24
CA GLY A 125 -7.41 -21.35 6.82
C GLY A 125 -8.26 -20.27 6.15
N SER A 126 -9.15 -19.65 6.94
CA SER A 126 -10.03 -18.58 6.47
C SER A 126 -9.23 -17.40 5.93
N GLN A 127 -9.62 -16.86 4.78
CA GLN A 127 -9.03 -15.67 4.19
C GLN A 127 -10.01 -14.50 4.30
N SER A 128 -9.50 -13.32 4.67
CA SER A 128 -10.28 -12.11 4.86
C SER A 128 -9.68 -10.98 4.04
N ASP A 129 -10.54 -10.22 3.36
CA ASP A 129 -10.13 -9.17 2.42
C ASP A 129 -10.81 -7.85 2.74
N ILE A 130 -10.14 -6.74 2.42
CA ILE A 130 -10.75 -5.42 2.28
C ILE A 130 -10.67 -4.96 0.83
N SER A 131 -11.52 -4.02 0.44
CA SER A 131 -11.38 -3.34 -0.86
C SER A 131 -11.25 -1.85 -0.64
N ILE A 132 -10.26 -1.25 -1.30
CA ILE A 132 -10.03 0.18 -1.26
C ILE A 132 -10.07 0.70 -2.69
N LEU A 133 -10.80 1.79 -2.89
CA LEU A 133 -10.80 2.58 -4.11
C LEU A 133 -10.39 4.01 -3.74
N ILE A 134 -9.36 4.53 -4.40
CA ILE A 134 -9.05 5.95 -4.42
C ILE A 134 -9.31 6.48 -5.82
N TRP A 135 -10.00 7.61 -5.95
CA TRP A 135 -10.25 8.25 -7.24
C TRP A 135 -10.28 9.76 -7.15
N LYS A 136 -9.90 10.42 -8.24
CA LYS A 136 -9.99 11.87 -8.40
C LYS A 136 -11.38 12.24 -8.88
N ASP A 137 -12.07 13.10 -8.14
CA ASP A 137 -13.35 13.65 -8.55
C ASP A 137 -13.15 14.58 -9.76
N PRO A 138 -13.82 14.33 -10.90
CA PRO A 138 -13.69 15.17 -12.08
C PRO A 138 -14.30 16.57 -11.92
N LYS A 139 -15.13 16.81 -10.89
CA LYS A 139 -15.78 18.12 -10.67
C LYS A 139 -14.96 19.04 -9.79
N GLU A 140 -14.62 18.61 -8.58
CA GLU A 140 -13.91 19.43 -7.59
C GLU A 140 -12.40 19.17 -7.58
N GLY A 141 -11.94 18.07 -8.20
CA GLY A 141 -10.54 17.68 -8.27
C GLY A 141 -10.00 17.01 -7.00
N ASN A 142 -10.81 16.87 -5.95
CA ASN A 142 -10.45 16.20 -4.70
C ASN A 142 -10.23 14.70 -4.93
N TRP A 143 -9.33 14.10 -4.15
CA TRP A 143 -9.09 12.67 -4.16
C TRP A 143 -9.95 12.01 -3.09
N TRP A 144 -10.85 11.13 -3.47
CA TRP A 144 -11.78 10.44 -2.59
C TRP A 144 -11.32 9.03 -2.28
N MET A 145 -11.60 8.56 -1.07
CA MET A 145 -11.37 7.18 -0.64
C MET A 145 -12.70 6.49 -0.34
N GLN A 146 -12.84 5.26 -0.84
CA GLN A 146 -13.94 4.35 -0.54
C GLN A 146 -13.40 3.03 0.00
N PHE A 147 -14.06 2.52 1.03
CA PHE A 147 -13.86 1.20 1.61
C PHE A 147 -15.03 0.27 1.26
N GLY A 148 -14.71 -0.94 0.79
CA GLY A 148 -15.70 -1.90 0.32
C GLY A 148 -16.43 -1.39 -0.93
N LYS A 149 -17.76 -1.56 -0.96
CA LYS A 149 -18.62 -1.10 -2.07
C LYS A 149 -19.47 0.13 -1.73
N GLU A 150 -19.58 0.46 -0.44
CA GLU A 150 -20.65 1.35 0.05
C GLU A 150 -20.09 2.54 0.83
N TYR A 151 -18.92 2.40 1.46
CA TYR A 151 -18.44 3.39 2.42
C TYR A 151 -17.46 4.36 1.78
N VAL A 152 -17.96 5.49 1.29
CA VAL A 152 -17.11 6.65 0.97
C VAL A 152 -16.62 7.26 2.27
N LEU A 153 -15.34 7.09 2.59
CA LEU A 153 -14.78 7.43 3.89
C LEU A 153 -14.49 8.92 4.03
N GLY A 154 -13.96 9.54 2.97
CA GLY A 154 -13.43 10.88 3.03
C GLY A 154 -12.66 11.25 1.78
N TYR A 155 -12.00 12.40 1.83
CA TYR A 155 -11.20 12.91 0.72
C TYR A 155 -9.99 13.73 1.16
N TRP A 156 -8.99 13.79 0.29
CA TRP A 156 -7.90 14.77 0.34
C TRP A 156 -8.24 15.95 -0.58
N PRO A 157 -8.24 17.18 -0.05
CA PRO A 157 -8.40 18.37 -0.87
C PRO A 157 -7.32 18.49 -1.94
N SER A 158 -7.70 18.87 -3.15
CA SER A 158 -6.76 18.98 -4.29
C SER A 158 -5.61 19.97 -4.05
N PHE A 159 -5.85 21.03 -3.28
CA PHE A 159 -4.85 22.06 -2.99
C PHE A 159 -3.67 21.56 -2.14
N LEU A 160 -3.76 20.37 -1.53
CA LEU A 160 -2.64 19.77 -0.84
C LEU A 160 -1.51 19.40 -1.81
N PHE A 161 -1.82 19.20 -3.08
CA PHE A 161 -0.92 18.57 -4.03
C PHE A 161 -0.53 19.52 -5.17
N SER A 162 0.71 19.42 -5.62
CA SER A 162 1.23 20.09 -6.80
C SER A 162 1.00 19.22 -8.04
N TYR A 163 1.47 17.96 -8.03
CA TYR A 163 1.37 17.02 -9.14
C TYR A 163 0.03 16.30 -9.17
N LEU A 164 -0.43 15.79 -8.02
CA LEU A 164 -1.72 15.09 -7.93
C LEU A 164 -2.92 16.03 -8.12
N ALA A 165 -2.71 17.35 -8.19
CA ALA A 165 -3.75 18.29 -8.62
C ALA A 165 -4.23 18.04 -10.05
N ASP A 166 -3.35 17.54 -10.95
CA ASP A 166 -3.71 17.13 -12.32
C ASP A 166 -4.10 15.64 -12.34
N SER A 167 -3.12 14.76 -12.15
CA SER A 167 -3.26 13.30 -12.20
C SER A 167 -2.06 12.61 -11.54
N ALA A 168 -2.19 11.33 -11.23
CA ALA A 168 -1.07 10.48 -10.86
C ALA A 168 -0.30 10.01 -12.09
N SER A 169 1.01 9.85 -11.97
CA SER A 169 1.91 9.33 -13.01
C SER A 169 2.34 7.88 -12.76
N MET A 170 2.12 7.40 -11.54
CA MET A 170 2.47 6.06 -11.11
C MET A 170 1.45 5.57 -10.06
N ILE A 171 1.16 4.29 -10.12
CA ILE A 171 0.33 3.58 -9.14
C ILE A 171 1.10 2.37 -8.68
N GLU A 172 1.17 2.16 -7.37
CA GLU A 172 1.80 0.99 -6.77
C GLU A 172 0.81 0.25 -5.87
N TRP A 173 1.05 -1.03 -5.69
CA TRP A 173 0.33 -1.90 -4.76
C TRP A 173 1.31 -2.88 -4.16
N GLY A 174 1.16 -3.23 -2.89
CA GLY A 174 1.99 -4.25 -2.26
C GLY A 174 2.32 -3.94 -0.83
N GLY A 175 3.41 -4.55 -0.36
CA GLY A 175 3.87 -4.46 1.01
C GLY A 175 5.12 -3.62 1.17
N GLU A 176 5.25 -3.04 2.34
CA GLU A 176 6.43 -2.30 2.80
C GLU A 176 6.69 -2.67 4.26
N VAL A 177 7.97 -2.76 4.62
CA VAL A 177 8.43 -2.93 6.00
C VAL A 177 9.61 -2.03 6.28
N VAL A 178 9.83 -1.74 7.57
CA VAL A 178 11.10 -1.15 8.03
C VAL A 178 12.02 -2.26 8.52
N ASN A 179 13.20 -2.32 7.92
CA ASN A 179 14.34 -3.08 8.41
C ASN A 179 15.27 -2.14 9.20
N SER A 180 15.17 -2.17 10.53
CA SER A 180 16.04 -1.37 11.41
C SER A 180 17.44 -1.99 11.61
N GLU A 181 17.72 -3.10 10.93
CA GLU A 181 18.88 -3.97 11.15
C GLU A 181 19.19 -4.23 12.62
N PRO A 182 18.23 -4.77 13.40
CA PRO A 182 18.45 -5.04 14.81
C PRO A 182 19.64 -5.99 14.96
N ASP A 183 20.59 -5.59 15.81
CA ASP A 183 21.84 -6.30 16.07
C ASP A 183 22.77 -6.44 14.83
N GLY A 184 22.62 -5.56 13.82
CA GLY A 184 23.44 -5.55 12.61
C GLY A 184 23.11 -6.66 11.62
N THR A 185 21.88 -7.19 11.69
CA THR A 185 21.35 -8.24 10.80
C THR A 185 19.97 -7.86 10.31
N HIS A 186 19.51 -8.47 9.22
CA HIS A 186 18.18 -8.18 8.68
C HIS A 186 17.07 -8.35 9.74
N THR A 187 16.03 -7.52 9.68
CA THR A 187 14.84 -7.67 10.54
C THR A 187 14.11 -8.98 10.26
N SER A 188 13.54 -9.59 11.29
CA SER A 188 12.55 -10.68 11.23
C SER A 188 11.10 -10.17 11.20
N THR A 189 10.90 -8.86 11.01
CA THR A 189 9.56 -8.30 10.74
C THR A 189 8.97 -8.98 9.51
N GLN A 190 7.73 -9.42 9.61
CA GLN A 190 7.07 -10.13 8.52
C GLN A 190 6.42 -9.13 7.57
N MET A 191 6.46 -9.40 6.27
CA MET A 191 5.66 -8.67 5.28
C MET A 191 4.43 -9.48 4.91
N GLY A 192 3.25 -8.85 4.98
CA GLY A 192 1.98 -9.51 4.68
C GLY A 192 1.71 -10.66 5.64
N SER A 193 1.68 -11.89 5.12
CA SER A 193 1.47 -13.13 5.87
C SER A 193 2.73 -13.64 6.56
N GLY A 194 3.90 -13.09 6.21
CA GLY A 194 5.21 -13.63 6.59
C GLY A 194 5.68 -14.81 5.73
N HIS A 195 4.96 -15.12 4.65
CA HIS A 195 5.27 -16.22 3.73
C HIS A 195 5.53 -15.72 2.32
N PHE A 196 6.38 -16.44 1.59
CA PHE A 196 6.76 -16.10 0.23
C PHE A 196 5.63 -16.36 -0.78
N PRO A 197 5.60 -15.60 -1.90
CA PRO A 197 4.52 -15.65 -2.88
C PRO A 197 4.29 -17.02 -3.54
N GLU A 198 5.30 -17.89 -3.63
CA GLU A 198 5.18 -19.22 -4.24
C GLU A 198 4.21 -20.14 -3.48
N GLU A 199 3.95 -19.85 -2.21
CA GLU A 199 3.00 -20.61 -1.41
C GLU A 199 1.54 -20.40 -1.85
N GLY A 200 1.25 -19.28 -2.52
CA GLY A 200 -0.02 -18.99 -3.16
C GLY A 200 -1.21 -18.84 -2.20
N PHE A 201 -2.43 -19.01 -2.75
CA PHE A 201 -3.68 -18.73 -2.03
C PHE A 201 -3.81 -19.52 -0.72
N GLY A 202 -4.26 -18.83 0.32
CA GLY A 202 -4.44 -19.40 1.65
C GLY A 202 -3.20 -19.31 2.53
N LYS A 203 -2.06 -18.90 1.98
CA LYS A 203 -0.77 -18.91 2.67
C LYS A 203 0.01 -17.62 2.47
N ALA A 204 0.23 -17.23 1.21
CA ALA A 204 0.85 -15.97 0.85
C ALA A 204 -0.16 -14.81 0.88
N SER A 205 0.32 -13.59 1.11
CA SER A 205 -0.52 -12.40 0.97
C SER A 205 -0.78 -12.11 -0.50
N TYR A 206 -1.91 -11.49 -0.79
CA TYR A 206 -2.26 -11.15 -2.15
C TYR A 206 -3.00 -9.82 -2.27
N PHE A 207 -2.87 -9.26 -3.46
CA PHE A 207 -3.80 -8.30 -4.03
C PHE A 207 -4.50 -8.95 -5.20
N LYS A 208 -5.81 -8.76 -5.33
CA LYS A 208 -6.59 -9.23 -6.48
C LYS A 208 -7.54 -8.16 -6.98
N ASN A 209 -8.00 -8.32 -8.22
CA ASN A 209 -8.81 -7.35 -8.93
C ASN A 209 -8.16 -5.96 -8.87
N ILE A 210 -6.85 -5.88 -9.10
CA ILE A 210 -6.18 -4.58 -9.17
C ILE A 210 -6.61 -3.86 -10.45
N GLN A 211 -6.98 -2.60 -10.30
CA GLN A 211 -7.52 -1.76 -11.37
C GLN A 211 -7.01 -0.33 -11.22
N VAL A 212 -6.93 0.37 -12.33
CA VAL A 212 -6.67 1.82 -12.39
C VAL A 212 -7.91 2.56 -12.86
N VAL A 213 -8.02 3.82 -12.47
CA VAL A 213 -9.07 4.74 -12.93
C VAL A 213 -8.51 5.61 -14.04
N ASP A 214 -9.19 5.64 -15.19
CA ASP A 214 -8.81 6.45 -16.34
C ASP A 214 -9.37 7.89 -16.29
N SER A 215 -9.07 8.69 -17.30
CA SER A 215 -9.55 10.07 -17.43
C SER A 215 -11.07 10.21 -17.59
N SER A 216 -11.76 9.13 -17.96
CA SER A 216 -13.22 9.05 -18.02
C SER A 216 -13.83 8.55 -16.71
N ASN A 217 -13.00 8.44 -15.65
CA ASN A 217 -13.38 7.89 -14.34
C ASN A 217 -13.88 6.44 -14.41
N GLN A 218 -13.38 5.65 -15.37
CA GLN A 218 -13.71 4.23 -15.50
C GLN A 218 -12.59 3.35 -14.96
N LEU A 219 -12.99 2.25 -14.29
CA LEU A 219 -12.07 1.23 -13.81
C LEU A 219 -11.68 0.27 -14.93
N SER A 220 -10.39 0.05 -15.09
CA SER A 220 -9.84 -0.92 -16.03
C SER A 220 -8.65 -1.66 -15.44
N ALA A 221 -8.34 -2.85 -15.96
CA ALA A 221 -7.14 -3.56 -15.55
C ALA A 221 -5.89 -2.77 -15.96
N PRO A 222 -4.85 -2.71 -15.12
CA PRO A 222 -3.59 -2.06 -15.47
C PRO A 222 -2.95 -2.74 -16.69
N LYS A 223 -2.25 -1.94 -17.50
CA LYS A 223 -1.43 -2.43 -18.63
C LYS A 223 0.04 -2.25 -18.28
N GLY A 224 0.87 -3.21 -18.67
CA GLY A 224 2.31 -3.13 -18.42
C GLY A 224 2.68 -3.16 -16.93
N LEU A 225 2.04 -4.05 -16.16
CA LEU A 225 2.34 -4.25 -14.75
C LEU A 225 3.82 -4.67 -14.61
N GLY A 226 4.57 -3.92 -13.81
CA GLY A 226 5.91 -4.30 -13.36
C GLY A 226 5.87 -4.78 -11.90
N THR A 227 6.92 -5.45 -11.47
CA THR A 227 7.14 -5.84 -10.07
C THR A 227 8.50 -5.36 -9.59
N PHE A 228 8.63 -5.12 -8.29
CA PHE A 228 9.87 -4.69 -7.66
C PHE A 228 10.00 -5.21 -6.23
N THR A 229 11.23 -5.60 -5.87
CA THR A 229 11.71 -5.91 -4.52
C THR A 229 13.20 -5.63 -4.46
N GLU A 230 13.71 -5.13 -3.33
CA GLU A 230 15.14 -4.93 -3.12
C GLU A 230 15.89 -6.26 -2.93
N GLN A 231 15.28 -7.21 -2.22
CA GLN A 231 15.88 -8.50 -1.88
C GLN A 231 14.83 -9.61 -1.87
N SER A 232 14.69 -10.31 -2.99
CA SER A 232 13.72 -11.41 -3.16
C SER A 232 13.90 -12.57 -2.16
N ASN A 233 15.10 -12.75 -1.61
CA ASN A 233 15.33 -13.75 -0.55
C ASN A 233 14.75 -13.35 0.81
N CYS A 234 14.35 -12.08 1.01
CA CYS A 234 13.77 -11.55 2.24
C CYS A 234 12.25 -11.36 2.08
N TYR A 235 11.87 -10.66 1.01
CA TYR A 235 10.49 -10.42 0.60
C TYR A 235 10.41 -10.48 -0.93
N ASP A 236 9.41 -11.18 -1.47
CA ASP A 236 9.27 -11.36 -2.92
C ASP A 236 7.85 -11.05 -3.40
N VAL A 237 7.70 -10.87 -4.70
CA VAL A 237 6.42 -10.58 -5.38
C VAL A 237 6.31 -11.34 -6.69
N GLN A 238 5.16 -11.97 -6.92
CA GLN A 238 4.87 -12.73 -8.14
C GLN A 238 3.48 -12.41 -8.65
N ASP A 239 3.41 -11.84 -9.85
CA ASP A 239 2.17 -11.44 -10.49
C ASP A 239 1.50 -12.59 -11.26
N GLY A 240 0.22 -12.39 -11.54
CA GLY A 240 -0.58 -13.33 -12.31
C GLY A 240 -1.86 -12.70 -12.85
N ASN A 241 -2.50 -13.41 -13.77
CA ASN A 241 -3.77 -13.01 -14.33
C ASN A 241 -4.66 -14.23 -14.59
N ASN A 242 -5.91 -14.17 -14.14
CA ASN A 242 -6.92 -15.15 -14.50
C ASN A 242 -8.34 -14.56 -14.40
N GLY A 243 -9.34 -15.26 -14.94
CA GLY A 243 -10.73 -14.77 -14.97
C GLY A 243 -11.41 -14.64 -13.61
N ALA A 244 -10.92 -15.31 -12.57
CA ALA A 244 -11.52 -15.27 -11.23
C ALA A 244 -10.97 -14.12 -10.37
N TRP A 245 -9.70 -13.77 -10.55
CA TRP A 245 -8.98 -12.79 -9.73
C TRP A 245 -8.62 -11.52 -10.49
N GLY A 246 -8.91 -11.46 -11.79
CA GLY A 246 -8.43 -10.40 -12.67
C GLY A 246 -6.91 -10.40 -12.74
N THR A 247 -6.33 -9.20 -12.79
CA THR A 247 -4.90 -9.01 -12.49
C THR A 247 -4.71 -9.08 -10.98
N TYR A 248 -3.72 -9.85 -10.54
CA TYR A 248 -3.42 -10.09 -9.14
C TYR A 248 -1.92 -10.32 -8.96
N PHE A 249 -1.47 -10.32 -7.71
CA PHE A 249 -0.13 -10.78 -7.36
C PHE A 249 -0.15 -11.35 -5.94
N TYR A 250 0.78 -12.27 -5.68
CA TYR A 250 1.17 -12.65 -4.33
C TYR A 250 2.41 -11.86 -3.94
N TYR A 251 2.55 -11.58 -2.65
CA TYR A 251 3.72 -10.90 -2.10
C TYR A 251 3.95 -11.29 -0.64
N GLY A 252 5.14 -10.96 -0.14
CA GLY A 252 5.48 -11.05 1.26
C GLY A 252 6.75 -11.86 1.49
N GLY A 253 6.99 -12.18 2.75
CA GLY A 253 8.15 -12.95 3.18
C GLY A 253 8.41 -12.81 4.67
N PRO A 254 9.26 -13.67 5.24
CA PRO A 254 9.53 -13.70 6.67
C PRO A 254 10.55 -12.64 7.12
N GLY A 255 11.15 -11.89 6.18
CA GLY A 255 12.34 -11.09 6.47
C GLY A 255 13.53 -12.02 6.70
N LYS A 256 14.17 -11.89 7.85
CA LYS A 256 15.35 -12.67 8.23
C LYS A 256 15.12 -14.18 8.14
N ASN A 257 15.93 -14.85 7.34
CA ASN A 257 15.92 -16.30 7.17
C ASN A 257 17.29 -16.82 6.69
N ALA A 258 17.42 -18.13 6.44
CA ALA A 258 18.72 -18.72 6.06
C ALA A 258 19.32 -18.16 4.74
N ASN A 259 18.48 -17.64 3.84
CA ASN A 259 18.89 -17.03 2.58
C ASN A 259 18.88 -15.48 2.63
N CYS A 260 18.47 -14.90 3.76
CA CYS A 260 18.44 -13.47 4.04
C CYS A 260 18.88 -13.24 5.50
N PRO A 261 20.20 -13.25 5.79
CA PRO A 261 20.73 -13.28 7.16
C PRO A 261 20.64 -11.95 7.92
#